data_AF-A0A2G6PKL3-F1
#
_entry.id   AF-A0A2G6PKL3-F1
#
_cell.length_a   1.000
_cell.length_b   1.000
_cell.length_c   1.000
_cell.angle_alpha   90.00
_cell.angle_beta   90.00
_cell.angle_gamma   90.00
#
_symmetry.space_group_name_H-M   'P 1'
#
loop_
_entity.id
_entity.type
_entity.pdbx_description
1 polymer ?
#
loop_
_entity_poly.entity_id
_entity_poly.type
_entity_poly.pdbx_seq_one_letter_code
_entity_poly.pdbx_strand_id
1 'polypeptide(L)'
;MKDNKPKIDNLFFDLIFFLLSFIFGIFKSIKIFFSSQGFKGKYKNYFYDFLNFIFKLWPSYFWKEPSFSKIISFFGDMINYVFLSSKKK
;
A
#
# COMPACT_ATOMS: atom_id res chain seq x y z
N MET A 1 -6.50 28.84 -40.46
CA MET A 1 -5.23 29.07 -39.75
C MET A 1 -5.03 27.91 -38.80
N LYS A 2 -4.00 27.08 -39.00
CA LYS A 2 -3.62 26.04 -38.04
C LYS A 2 -2.71 26.69 -37.00
N ASP A 3 -3.17 26.75 -35.76
CA ASP A 3 -2.39 27.25 -34.63
C ASP A 3 -1.21 26.31 -34.36
N ASN A 4 -0.08 26.58 -34.99
CA ASN A 4 1.20 25.94 -34.69
C ASN A 4 1.79 26.55 -33.41
N LYS A 5 1.11 26.37 -32.27
CA LYS A 5 1.73 26.63 -30.96
C LYS A 5 2.68 25.46 -30.67
N PRO A 6 3.97 25.69 -30.38
CA PRO A 6 4.83 24.62 -29.93
C PRO A 6 4.23 24.03 -28.66
N LYS A 7 3.86 22.74 -28.69
CA LYS A 7 3.52 22.00 -27.47
C LYS A 7 4.80 21.96 -26.64
N ILE A 8 4.81 22.71 -25.55
CA ILE A 8 5.87 22.60 -24.56
C ILE A 8 5.53 21.35 -23.75
N ASP A 9 6.12 20.22 -24.14
CA ASP A 9 6.03 18.95 -23.42
C ASP A 9 6.83 19.09 -22.11
N ASN A 10 6.17 19.65 -21.11
CA ASN A 10 6.73 19.93 -19.80
C ASN A 10 6.70 18.66 -18.92
N LEU A 11 7.41 17.64 -19.37
CA LEU A 11 7.52 16.32 -18.73
C LEU A 11 7.87 16.41 -17.22
N PHE A 12 8.66 17.43 -16.85
CA PHE A 12 8.99 17.73 -15.46
C PHE A 12 7.75 18.11 -14.62
N PHE A 13 6.89 18.97 -15.15
CA PHE A 13 5.66 19.36 -14.47
C PHE A 13 4.63 18.23 -14.46
N ASP A 14 4.54 17.44 -15.52
CA ASP A 14 3.66 16.26 -15.57
C ASP A 14 4.06 15.21 -14.52
N LEU A 15 5.37 14.98 -14.33
CA LEU A 15 5.88 14.07 -13.31
C LEU A 15 5.54 14.58 -11.90
N ILE A 16 5.70 15.88 -11.65
CA ILE A 16 5.32 16.51 -10.38
C ILE A 16 3.81 16.36 -10.15
N PHE A 17 2.99 16.58 -11.17
CA PHE A 17 1.54 16.48 -11.08
C PHE A 17 1.10 15.03 -10.80
N PHE A 18 1.78 14.06 -11.41
CA PHE A 18 1.57 12.64 -11.16
C PHE A 18 1.90 12.26 -9.71
N LEU A 19 3.06 12.70 -9.20
CA LEU A 19 3.47 12.49 -7.82
C LEU A 19 2.50 13.12 -6.82
N LEU A 20 2.07 14.36 -7.06
CA LEU A 20 1.10 15.05 -6.22
C LEU A 20 -0.26 14.34 -6.23
N SER A 21 -0.72 13.88 -7.40
CA SER A 21 -1.98 13.13 -7.53
C SER A 21 -1.91 11.78 -6.82
N PHE A 22 -0.77 11.10 -6.91
CA PHE A 22 -0.53 9.84 -6.21
C PHE A 22 -0.54 10.04 -4.68
N ILE A 23 0.19 11.03 -4.19
CA ILE A 23 0.24 11.38 -2.75
C ILE A 23 -1.15 11.79 -2.25
N PHE A 24 -1.87 12.62 -3.00
CA PHE A 24 -3.24 13.03 -2.64
C PHE A 24 -4.22 11.85 -2.65
N GLY A 25 -4.09 10.93 -3.59
CA GLY A 25 -4.85 9.68 -3.64
C GLY A 25 -4.62 8.81 -2.41
N ILE A 26 -3.35 8.69 -1.97
CA ILE A 26 -2.99 8.00 -0.73
C ILE A 26 -3.66 8.67 0.47
N PHE A 27 -3.52 9.99 0.62
CA PHE A 27 -4.14 10.71 1.75
C PHE A 27 -5.66 10.59 1.76
N LYS A 28 -6.32 10.66 0.60
CA LYS A 28 -7.77 10.48 0.48
C LYS A 28 -8.19 9.06 0.86
N SER A 29 -7.45 8.05 0.41
CA SER A 29 -7.69 6.65 0.76
C SER A 29 -7.53 6.42 2.27
N ILE A 30 -6.46 6.94 2.86
CA ILE A 30 -6.21 6.89 4.31
C ILE A 30 -7.34 7.59 5.08
N LYS A 31 -7.77 8.78 4.65
CA LYS A 31 -8.87 9.50 5.29
C LYS A 31 -10.18 8.73 5.23
N ILE A 32 -10.51 8.13 4.08
CA ILE A 32 -11.71 7.28 3.93
C ILE A 32 -11.59 6.05 4.84
N PHE A 33 -10.41 5.43 4.91
CA PHE A 33 -10.15 4.28 5.77
C PHE A 33 -10.40 4.60 7.24
N PHE A 34 -9.86 5.71 7.75
CA PHE A 34 -10.10 6.15 9.14
C PHE A 34 -11.54 6.65 9.36
N SER A 35 -12.16 7.31 8.38
CA SER A 35 -13.57 7.73 8.46
C SER A 35 -14.54 6.54 8.45
N SER A 36 -14.14 5.40 7.89
CA SER A 36 -14.94 4.17 7.84
C SER A 36 -14.89 3.35 9.14
N GLN A 37 -14.12 3.77 10.15
CA GLN A 37 -14.06 3.12 11.47
C GLN A 37 -15.39 3.16 12.26
N GLY A 38 -16.44 3.78 11.72
CA GLY A 38 -17.82 3.63 12.19
C GLY A 38 -18.43 2.24 11.94
N PHE A 39 -17.86 1.41 11.06
CA PHE A 39 -18.31 0.03 10.83
C PHE A 39 -17.67 -0.95 11.83
N LYS A 40 -18.03 -0.82 13.11
CA LYS A 40 -17.79 -1.86 14.10
C LYS A 40 -18.67 -3.07 13.80
N GLY A 41 -18.05 -4.15 13.32
CA GLY A 41 -18.64 -5.49 13.39
C GLY A 41 -18.43 -6.33 12.13
N LYS A 42 -17.78 -7.48 12.30
CA LYS A 42 -17.75 -8.65 11.40
C LYS A 42 -16.94 -8.64 10.10
N TYR A 43 -16.49 -7.51 9.57
CA TYR A 43 -15.67 -7.56 8.34
C TYR A 43 -14.18 -7.67 8.67
N LYS A 44 -13.55 -8.77 8.21
CA LYS A 44 -12.09 -8.95 8.23
C LYS A 44 -11.46 -7.79 7.48
N ASN A 45 -10.69 -6.97 8.20
CA ASN A 45 -10.01 -5.83 7.61
C ASN A 45 -8.65 -6.28 7.10
N TYR A 46 -8.63 -6.90 5.91
CA TYR A 46 -7.41 -7.43 5.27
C TYR A 46 -6.31 -6.37 5.12
N PHE A 47 -6.70 -5.09 4.99
CA PHE A 47 -5.74 -4.00 4.97
C PHE A 47 -5.07 -3.79 6.33
N TYR A 48 -5.83 -3.87 7.42
CA TYR A 48 -5.24 -3.83 8.77
C TYR A 48 -4.34 -5.04 9.02
N ASP A 49 -4.74 -6.24 8.61
CA ASP A 49 -3.91 -7.45 8.72
C ASP A 49 -2.63 -7.32 7.88
N PHE A 50 -2.73 -6.76 6.67
CA PHE A 50 -1.58 -6.44 5.83
C PHE A 50 -0.64 -5.43 6.49
N LEU A 51 -1.16 -4.33 7.03
CA LEU A 51 -0.34 -3.35 7.75
C LEU A 51 0.31 -3.98 8.99
N ASN A 52 -0.42 -4.77 9.75
CA ASN A 52 0.10 -5.47 10.92
C ASN A 52 1.18 -6.50 10.54
N PHE A 53 1.05 -7.14 9.37
CA PHE A 53 2.11 -7.99 8.82
C PHE A 53 3.37 -7.19 8.51
N ILE A 54 3.25 -6.13 7.70
CA ILE A 54 4.39 -5.33 7.23
C ILE A 54 5.10 -4.61 8.37
N PHE A 55 4.35 -4.03 9.31
CA PHE A 55 4.93 -3.16 10.33
C PHE A 55 5.28 -3.88 11.64
N LYS A 56 4.72 -5.06 11.91
CA LYS A 56 4.91 -5.75 13.20
C LYS A 56 5.50 -7.15 13.05
N LEU A 57 4.87 -8.02 12.26
CA LEU A 57 5.25 -9.44 12.18
C LEU A 57 6.45 -9.69 11.29
N TRP A 58 6.44 -9.16 10.07
CA TRP A 58 7.51 -9.40 9.11
C TRP A 58 8.85 -8.82 9.58
N PRO A 59 8.95 -7.58 10.11
CA PRO A 59 10.21 -7.08 10.64
C PRO A 59 10.70 -7.93 11.81
N SER A 60 9.82 -8.33 12.75
CA SER A 60 10.21 -9.18 13.87
C SER A 60 10.72 -10.56 13.41
N TYR A 61 10.15 -11.13 12.36
CA TYR A 61 10.59 -12.41 11.78
C TYR A 61 11.88 -12.28 10.94
N PHE A 62 12.00 -11.19 10.17
CA PHE A 62 13.15 -10.89 9.33
C PHE A 62 14.39 -10.60 10.18
N TRP A 63 14.27 -9.71 11.17
CA TRP A 63 15.41 -9.29 12.00
C TRP A 63 15.94 -10.39 12.93
N LYS A 64 15.18 -11.45 13.19
CA LYS A 64 15.68 -12.61 13.94
C LYS A 64 16.83 -13.32 13.22
N GLU A 65 16.71 -13.49 11.91
CA GLU A 65 17.79 -14.03 11.07
C GLU A 65 17.65 -13.41 9.68
N PRO A 66 18.30 -12.27 9.43
CA PRO A 66 18.15 -11.56 8.16
C PRO A 66 18.80 -12.39 7.04
N SER A 67 18.02 -12.72 6.02
CA SER A 67 18.49 -13.47 4.86
C SER A 67 17.81 -13.00 3.58
N PHE A 68 18.50 -13.13 2.45
CA PHE A 68 17.94 -12.81 1.14
C PHE A 68 16.72 -13.68 0.81
N SER A 69 16.71 -14.94 1.27
CA SER A 69 15.57 -15.84 1.12
C SER A 69 14.30 -15.31 1.78
N LYS A 70 14.40 -14.63 2.94
CA LYS A 70 13.24 -14.03 3.64
C LYS A 70 12.69 -12.77 2.98
N ILE A 71 13.52 -12.07 2.21
CA ILE A 71 13.08 -10.93 1.39
C ILE A 71 12.24 -11.45 0.22
N ILE A 72 12.70 -12.53 -0.41
CA ILE A 72 12.00 -13.15 -1.54
C ILE A 72 10.71 -13.86 -1.06
N SER A 73 10.75 -14.49 0.13
CA SER A 73 9.57 -15.14 0.71
C SER A 73 8.53 -14.16 1.25
N PHE A 74 8.86 -12.85 1.35
CA PHE A 74 7.97 -11.81 1.90
C PHE A 74 6.56 -11.89 1.35
N PHE A 75 6.42 -11.96 0.01
CA PHE A 75 5.11 -11.98 -0.63
C PHE A 75 4.32 -13.26 -0.29
N GLY A 76 5.00 -14.41 -0.23
CA GLY A 76 4.39 -15.68 0.16
C GLY A 76 3.95 -15.69 1.63
N ASP A 77 4.80 -15.21 2.52
CA ASP A 77 4.53 -15.12 3.96
C ASP A 77 3.39 -14.12 4.24
N MET A 78 3.35 -13.01 3.51
CA MET A 78 2.30 -12.02 3.58
C MET A 78 0.95 -12.58 3.14
N ILE A 79 0.90 -13.26 1.99
CA ILE A 79 -0.33 -13.88 1.50
C ILE A 79 -0.82 -14.95 2.48
N ASN A 80 0.09 -15.80 2.98
CA ASN A 80 -0.25 -16.81 3.98
C ASN A 80 -0.80 -16.17 5.26
N TYR A 81 -0.21 -15.06 5.71
CA TYR A 81 -0.69 -14.36 6.91
C TYR A 81 -2.08 -13.73 6.70
N VAL A 82 -2.24 -12.96 5.63
CA VAL A 82 -3.47 -12.19 5.35
C VAL A 82 -4.65 -13.12 5.01
N PHE A 83 -4.41 -14.21 4.26
CA PHE A 83 -5.48 -15.07 3.74
C PHE A 83 -5.68 -16.39 4.51
N LEU A 84 -4.61 -17.02 5.01
CA LEU A 84 -4.70 -18.35 5.66
C LEU A 84 -4.71 -18.26 7.19
N SER A 85 -3.90 -17.38 7.80
CA SER A 85 -3.89 -17.21 9.27
C SER A 85 -5.20 -16.60 9.79
N SER A 86 -5.83 -15.76 8.97
CA SER A 86 -7.16 -15.20 9.21
C SER A 86 -8.27 -16.26 9.34
N LYS A 87 -8.11 -17.48 8.80
CA LYS A 87 -9.10 -18.57 8.90
C LYS A 87 -9.09 -19.34 10.23
N LYS A 88 -8.08 -19.16 11.09
CA LYS A 88 -7.91 -19.94 12.34
C LYS A 88 -8.48 -19.28 13.61
N LYS A 89 -9.36 -18.28 13.47
CA LYS A 89 -10.09 -17.69 14.61
C LYS A 89 -11.58 -17.99 14.53
#